data_AF-A0A7S0FQ51-F1
#
_entry.id   AF-A0A7S0FQ51-F1
#
_cell.length_a   1.000
_cell.length_b   1.000
_cell.length_c   1.000
_cell.angle_alpha   90.00
_cell.angle_beta   90.00
_cell.angle_gamma   90.00
#
_symmetry.space_group_name_H-M   'P 1'
#
loop_
_entity.id
_entity.type
_entity.pdbx_description
1 polymer ?
#
loop_
_entity_poly.entity_id
_entity_poly.type
_entity_poly.pdbx_seq_one_letter_code
_entity_poly.pdbx_strand_id
1 'polypeptide(L)'
;LGDASDGMDKRVGGIDNKIASLDKELKGYKDKLKTTKNPAAKKQIQKRAMDVLKRKRMYEKQRDQVQAQQFNVDQAQFNIESAKATVSTVAAMKQANSELKGMMKKDLNIDDVDDITDDLADLMYDMDEINEALGQNFATPEDIDEADLEAELDMLDDELEEDLAETETPSYLQEPQLPAQPTGLPGVQVPAEEEALNA
;
A
#
# COMPACT_ATOMS: atom_id res chain seq x y z
N LEU A 1 19.24 16.42 -3.43
CA LEU A 1 18.57 15.12 -3.17
C LEU A 1 18.32 14.93 -1.69
N GLY A 2 19.30 15.16 -0.79
CA GLY A 2 19.08 15.20 0.66
C GLY A 2 17.91 16.11 1.09
N ASP A 3 17.89 17.37 0.65
CA ASP A 3 16.76 18.29 0.97
C ASP A 3 15.40 17.82 0.45
N ALA A 4 15.37 17.06 -0.65
CA ALA A 4 14.13 16.50 -1.20
C ALA A 4 13.65 15.31 -0.34
N SER A 5 14.57 14.45 0.10
CA SER A 5 14.33 13.35 1.04
C SER A 5 13.76 13.87 2.36
N ASP A 6 14.43 14.84 2.98
CA ASP A 6 14.00 15.44 4.24
C ASP A 6 12.61 16.10 4.14
N GLY A 7 12.31 16.69 2.97
CA GLY A 7 11.01 17.27 2.68
C GLY A 7 9.90 16.21 2.57
N MET A 8 10.20 15.07 1.96
CA MET A 8 9.28 13.94 1.81
C MET A 8 9.02 13.24 3.16
N ASP A 9 10.03 13.04 3.98
CA ASP A 9 9.87 12.48 5.34
C ASP A 9 8.95 13.33 6.21
N LYS A 10 9.11 14.66 6.17
CA LYS A 10 8.21 15.59 6.87
C LYS A 10 6.77 15.50 6.36
N ARG A 11 6.59 15.34 5.04
CA ARG A 11 5.26 15.17 4.44
C ARG A 11 4.62 13.85 4.88
N VAL A 12 5.35 12.73 4.83
CA VAL A 12 4.89 11.42 5.31
C VAL A 12 4.47 11.51 6.77
N GLY A 13 5.32 12.07 7.64
CA GLY A 13 5.00 12.24 9.06
C GLY A 13 3.76 13.13 9.29
N GLY A 14 3.56 14.17 8.49
CA GLY A 14 2.34 14.99 8.51
C GLY A 14 1.08 14.21 8.13
N ILE A 15 1.17 13.37 7.09
CA ILE A 15 0.07 12.51 6.63
C ILE A 15 -0.23 11.42 7.68
N ASP A 16 0.78 10.77 8.25
CA ASP A 16 0.62 9.75 9.28
C ASP A 16 -0.07 10.30 10.54
N ASN A 17 0.29 11.51 10.97
CA ASN A 17 -0.40 12.20 12.05
C ASN A 17 -1.90 12.41 11.74
N LYS A 18 -2.23 12.72 10.48
CA LYS A 18 -3.62 12.88 10.05
C LYS A 18 -4.38 11.56 10.04
N ILE A 19 -3.75 10.49 9.54
CA ILE A 19 -4.28 9.12 9.56
C ILE A 19 -4.56 8.69 11.00
N ALA A 20 -3.59 8.86 11.91
CA ALA A 20 -3.74 8.51 13.33
C ALA A 20 -4.90 9.25 14.00
N SER A 21 -5.10 10.53 13.68
CA SER A 21 -6.26 11.29 14.17
C SER A 21 -7.59 10.73 13.66
N LEU A 22 -7.66 10.31 12.39
CA LEU A 22 -8.86 9.72 11.79
C LEU A 22 -9.14 8.33 12.38
N ASP A 23 -8.11 7.54 12.67
CA ASP A 23 -8.23 6.25 13.35
C ASP A 23 -8.81 6.38 14.76
N LYS A 24 -8.36 7.39 15.50
CA LYS A 24 -8.94 7.70 16.81
C LYS A 24 -10.43 8.06 16.70
N GLU A 25 -10.81 8.82 15.68
CA GLU A 25 -12.21 9.17 15.42
C GLU A 25 -13.05 7.93 15.05
N LEU A 26 -12.54 7.07 14.17
CA LEU A 26 -13.16 5.79 13.78
C LEU A 26 -13.36 4.86 14.97
N LYS A 27 -12.36 4.75 15.86
CA LYS A 27 -12.50 3.99 17.11
C LYS A 27 -13.66 4.52 17.96
N GLY A 28 -13.76 5.85 18.09
CA GLY A 28 -14.88 6.49 18.80
C GLY A 28 -16.25 6.17 18.17
N TYR A 29 -16.36 6.12 16.84
CA TYR A 29 -17.60 5.69 16.19
C TYR A 29 -17.90 4.20 16.40
N LYS A 30 -16.88 3.33 16.36
CA LYS A 30 -17.01 1.90 16.65
C LYS A 30 -17.58 1.67 18.05
N ASP A 31 -17.08 2.38 19.05
CA ASP A 31 -17.57 2.27 20.43
C ASP A 31 -19.01 2.77 20.57
N LYS A 32 -19.37 3.88 19.90
CA LYS A 32 -20.76 4.37 19.86
C LYS A 32 -21.71 3.39 19.17
N LEU A 33 -21.28 2.71 18.11
CA LEU A 33 -22.10 1.70 17.43
C LEU A 33 -22.43 0.50 18.30
N LYS A 34 -21.48 0.08 19.15
CA LYS A 34 -21.69 -1.03 20.11
C LYS A 34 -22.74 -0.70 21.17
N THR A 35 -22.76 0.53 21.66
CA THR A 35 -23.67 0.92 22.77
C THR A 35 -25.03 1.43 22.29
N THR A 36 -25.14 1.91 21.05
CA THR A 36 -26.39 2.44 20.49
C THR A 36 -27.35 1.31 20.19
N LYS A 37 -28.57 1.34 20.74
CA LYS A 37 -29.62 0.32 20.47
C LYS A 37 -30.59 0.73 19.37
N ASN A 38 -30.80 2.03 19.17
CA ASN A 38 -31.74 2.55 18.17
C ASN A 38 -31.18 2.37 16.73
N PRO A 39 -31.90 1.68 15.83
CA PRO A 39 -31.46 1.45 14.45
C PRO A 39 -31.22 2.72 13.61
N ALA A 40 -32.08 3.73 13.74
CA ALA A 40 -31.93 4.99 13.01
C ALA A 40 -30.67 5.75 13.46
N ALA A 41 -30.40 5.75 14.76
CA ALA A 41 -29.18 6.33 15.31
C ALA A 41 -27.91 5.56 14.87
N LYS A 42 -27.96 4.21 14.84
CA LYS A 42 -26.87 3.39 14.29
C LYS A 42 -26.56 3.75 12.83
N LYS A 43 -27.59 3.88 11.98
CA LYS A 43 -27.42 4.22 10.56
C LYS A 43 -26.76 5.60 10.37
N GLN A 44 -27.14 6.58 11.20
CA GLN A 44 -26.49 7.90 11.18
C GLN A 44 -25.02 7.84 11.61
N ILE A 45 -24.69 7.04 12.64
CA ILE A 45 -23.32 6.85 13.10
C ILE A 45 -22.48 6.13 12.04
N GLN A 46 -23.03 5.09 11.41
CA GLN A 46 -22.37 4.37 10.29
C GLN A 46 -22.05 5.31 9.13
N LYS A 47 -22.99 6.17 8.72
CA LYS A 47 -22.75 7.15 7.65
C LYS A 47 -21.57 8.07 7.98
N ARG A 48 -21.53 8.61 9.20
CA ARG A 48 -20.42 9.47 9.66
C ARG A 48 -19.09 8.72 9.71
N ALA A 49 -19.09 7.48 10.21
CA ALA A 49 -17.90 6.63 10.22
C ALA A 49 -17.39 6.35 8.80
N MET A 50 -18.30 6.12 7.85
CA MET A 50 -17.95 5.90 6.44
C MET A 50 -17.26 7.13 5.83
N ASP A 51 -17.75 8.34 6.10
CA ASP A 51 -17.11 9.58 5.62
C ASP A 51 -15.70 9.79 6.21
N VAL A 52 -15.46 9.31 7.44
CA VAL A 52 -14.12 9.34 8.07
C VAL A 52 -13.21 8.30 7.44
N LEU A 53 -13.72 7.10 7.18
CA LEU A 53 -12.96 6.02 6.54
C LEU A 53 -12.52 6.40 5.13
N LYS A 54 -13.40 7.01 4.33
CA LYS A 54 -13.05 7.54 3.00
C LYS A 54 -11.91 8.56 3.07
N ARG A 55 -11.96 9.49 4.03
CA ARG A 55 -10.88 10.46 4.24
C ARG A 55 -9.58 9.78 4.67
N LYS A 56 -9.64 8.76 5.53
CA LYS A 56 -8.46 7.98 5.94
C LYS A 56 -7.80 7.33 4.72
N ARG A 57 -8.56 6.59 3.90
CA ARG A 57 -8.04 5.92 2.69
C ARG A 57 -7.43 6.90 1.69
N MET A 58 -8.00 8.10 1.55
CA MET A 58 -7.42 9.16 0.72
C MET A 58 -6.02 9.56 1.22
N TYR A 59 -5.83 9.72 2.53
CA TYR A 59 -4.52 10.04 3.09
C TYR A 59 -3.54 8.87 3.02
N GLU A 60 -4.00 7.63 3.21
CA GLU A 60 -3.17 6.42 3.01
C GLU A 60 -2.63 6.37 1.58
N LYS A 61 -3.49 6.54 0.57
CA LYS A 61 -3.06 6.61 -0.83
C LYS A 61 -2.05 7.74 -1.08
N GLN A 62 -2.25 8.91 -0.48
CA GLN A 62 -1.29 10.01 -0.60
C GLN A 62 0.06 9.67 0.05
N ARG A 63 0.06 9.01 1.20
CA ARG A 63 1.29 8.57 1.86
C ARG A 63 2.05 7.60 0.97
N ASP A 64 1.37 6.61 0.41
CA ASP A 64 1.99 5.58 -0.41
C ASP A 64 2.59 6.20 -1.70
N GLN A 65 1.91 7.19 -2.29
CA GLN A 65 2.46 7.98 -3.40
C GLN A 65 3.75 8.74 -3.03
N VAL A 66 3.81 9.33 -1.83
CA VAL A 66 5.02 10.02 -1.37
C VAL A 66 6.14 9.02 -1.07
N GLN A 67 5.82 7.84 -0.54
CA GLN A 67 6.80 6.78 -0.32
C GLN A 67 7.39 6.24 -1.64
N ALA A 68 6.57 6.08 -2.68
CA ALA A 68 7.06 5.74 -4.00
C ALA A 68 7.98 6.81 -4.60
N GLN A 69 7.66 8.10 -4.38
CA GLN A 69 8.54 9.21 -4.76
C GLN A 69 9.87 9.18 -3.99
N GLN A 70 9.83 8.87 -2.70
CA GLN A 70 11.03 8.72 -1.87
C GLN A 70 11.94 7.61 -2.40
N PHE A 71 11.37 6.44 -2.71
CA PHE A 71 12.11 5.33 -3.29
C PHE A 71 12.84 5.72 -4.59
N ASN A 72 12.17 6.45 -5.49
CA ASN A 72 12.78 6.93 -6.72
C ASN A 72 13.94 7.90 -6.46
N VAL A 73 13.83 8.75 -5.43
CA VAL A 73 14.91 9.67 -5.03
C VAL A 73 16.08 8.91 -4.42
N ASP A 74 15.82 7.90 -3.59
CA ASP A 74 16.86 7.05 -2.99
C ASP A 74 17.61 6.26 -4.06
N GLN A 75 16.89 5.71 -5.05
CA GLN A 75 17.50 5.03 -6.20
C GLN A 75 18.37 5.99 -7.02
N ALA A 76 17.91 7.21 -7.27
CA ALA A 76 18.70 8.22 -7.97
C ALA A 76 19.97 8.60 -7.20
N GLN A 77 19.87 8.70 -5.86
CA GLN A 77 21.00 8.96 -4.99
C GLN A 77 22.03 7.82 -5.05
N PHE A 78 21.59 6.57 -4.98
CA PHE A 78 22.46 5.39 -5.15
C PHE A 78 23.16 5.40 -6.51
N ASN A 79 22.44 5.68 -7.59
CA ASN A 79 23.03 5.75 -8.94
C ASN A 79 24.08 6.85 -9.04
N ILE A 80 23.86 8.01 -8.41
CA ILE A 80 24.84 9.10 -8.35
C ILE A 80 26.09 8.68 -7.58
N GLU A 81 25.95 7.95 -6.49
CA GLU A 81 27.08 7.45 -5.71
C GLU A 81 27.91 6.43 -6.50
N SER A 82 27.25 5.51 -7.19
CA SER A 82 27.88 4.57 -8.13
C SER A 82 28.63 5.33 -9.25
N ALA A 83 27.98 6.30 -9.90
CA ALA A 83 28.61 7.11 -10.93
C ALA A 83 29.84 7.88 -10.42
N LYS A 84 29.78 8.43 -9.19
CA LYS A 84 30.95 9.09 -8.56
C LYS A 84 32.09 8.11 -8.33
N ALA A 85 31.81 6.89 -7.89
CA ALA A 85 32.84 5.86 -7.72
C ALA A 85 33.51 5.54 -9.06
N THR A 86 32.73 5.33 -10.12
CA THR A 86 33.25 5.11 -11.49
C THR A 86 34.11 6.28 -11.95
N VAL A 87 33.66 7.53 -11.76
CA VAL A 87 34.45 8.72 -12.09
C VAL A 87 35.78 8.74 -11.34
N SER A 88 35.79 8.40 -10.05
CA SER A 88 37.00 8.33 -9.24
C SER A 88 37.96 7.25 -9.76
N THR A 89 37.45 6.07 -10.12
CA THR A 89 38.25 4.99 -10.72
C THR A 89 38.87 5.43 -12.04
N VAL A 90 38.08 6.04 -12.94
CA VAL A 90 38.58 6.56 -14.22
C VAL A 90 39.65 7.64 -14.01
N ALA A 91 39.48 8.52 -13.01
CA ALA A 91 40.49 9.51 -12.66
C ALA A 91 41.81 8.85 -12.19
N ALA A 92 41.73 7.82 -11.35
CA ALA A 92 42.89 7.05 -10.91
C ALA A 92 43.58 6.32 -12.07
N MET A 93 42.82 5.71 -12.99
CA MET A 93 43.36 5.07 -14.19
C MET A 93 44.07 6.07 -15.11
N LYS A 94 43.52 7.28 -15.29
CA LYS A 94 44.17 8.35 -16.05
C LYS A 94 45.50 8.77 -15.43
N GLN A 95 45.55 8.89 -14.11
CA GLN A 95 46.78 9.20 -13.39
C GLN A 95 47.82 8.09 -13.55
N ALA A 96 47.42 6.82 -13.35
CA ALA A 96 48.29 5.66 -13.54
C ALA A 96 48.84 5.56 -14.98
N ASN A 97 48.00 5.79 -16.00
CA ASN A 97 48.42 5.81 -17.40
C ASN A 97 49.44 6.95 -17.67
N SER A 98 49.25 8.12 -17.06
CA SER A 98 50.21 9.23 -17.18
C SER A 98 51.56 8.89 -16.55
N GLU A 99 51.57 8.21 -15.41
CA GLU A 99 52.80 7.75 -14.74
C GLU A 99 53.49 6.64 -15.54
N LEU A 100 52.73 5.67 -16.05
CA LEU A 100 53.23 4.59 -16.91
C LEU A 100 53.90 5.17 -18.17
N LYS A 101 53.24 6.10 -18.87
CA LYS A 101 53.83 6.82 -20.01
C LYS A 101 55.11 7.57 -19.65
N GLY A 102 55.17 8.12 -18.44
CA GLY A 102 56.36 8.78 -17.92
C GLY A 102 57.54 7.82 -17.69
N MET A 103 57.27 6.62 -17.16
CA MET A 103 58.27 5.56 -16.99
C MET A 103 58.70 4.97 -18.34
N MET A 104 57.76 4.62 -19.23
CA MET A 104 58.07 4.09 -20.55
C MET A 104 58.94 5.05 -21.37
N LYS A 105 58.69 6.37 -21.31
CA LYS A 105 59.55 7.39 -21.95
C LYS A 105 60.95 7.51 -21.34
N LYS A 106 61.12 7.12 -20.09
CA LYS A 106 62.42 7.16 -19.39
C LYS A 106 63.22 5.87 -19.59
N ASP A 107 62.55 4.73 -19.71
CA ASP A 107 63.18 3.41 -19.58
C ASP A 107 63.06 2.51 -20.84
N LEU A 108 62.26 2.83 -21.86
CA LEU A 108 62.08 2.01 -23.08
C LEU A 108 62.48 2.75 -24.38
N ASN A 109 63.45 2.18 -25.11
CA ASN A 109 63.90 2.62 -26.43
C ASN A 109 63.03 2.01 -27.54
N ILE A 110 62.14 2.81 -28.13
CA ILE A 110 61.61 2.88 -29.52
C ILE A 110 61.38 1.65 -30.45
N ASP A 111 61.95 0.46 -30.24
CA ASP A 111 61.71 -0.71 -31.11
C ASP A 111 60.54 -1.61 -30.63
N ASP A 112 60.03 -1.42 -29.41
CA ASP A 112 58.89 -2.18 -28.84
C ASP A 112 57.51 -1.57 -29.19
N VAL A 113 57.44 -0.72 -30.23
CA VAL A 113 56.30 0.17 -30.53
C VAL A 113 55.07 -0.56 -31.10
N ASP A 114 55.26 -1.73 -31.72
CA ASP A 114 54.15 -2.48 -32.34
C ASP A 114 53.20 -3.10 -31.29
N ASP A 115 53.69 -3.53 -30.13
CA ASP A 115 52.87 -4.10 -29.04
C ASP A 115 51.98 -3.03 -28.36
N ILE A 116 52.40 -1.76 -28.34
CA ILE A 116 51.65 -0.65 -27.72
C ILE A 116 50.40 -0.29 -28.53
N THR A 117 50.42 -0.52 -29.85
CA THR A 117 49.28 -0.26 -30.73
C THR A 117 48.14 -1.26 -30.52
N ASP A 118 48.48 -2.51 -30.23
CA ASP A 118 47.50 -3.56 -29.91
C ASP A 118 46.90 -3.33 -28.51
N ASP A 119 47.72 -2.98 -27.51
CA ASP A 119 47.23 -2.63 -26.16
C ASP A 119 46.28 -1.41 -26.17
N LEU A 120 46.48 -0.46 -27.09
CA LEU A 120 45.61 0.70 -27.24
C LEU A 120 44.27 0.36 -27.91
N ALA A 121 44.27 -0.63 -28.80
CA ALA A 121 43.05 -1.14 -29.44
C ALA A 121 42.18 -1.90 -28.43
N ASP A 122 42.79 -2.72 -27.58
CA ASP A 122 42.11 -3.43 -26.49
C ASP A 122 41.53 -2.45 -25.46
N LEU A 123 42.26 -1.38 -25.12
CA LEU A 123 41.77 -0.34 -24.21
C LEU A 123 40.57 0.45 -24.77
N MET A 124 40.48 0.61 -26.10
CA MET A 124 39.32 1.23 -26.74
C MET A 124 38.11 0.30 -26.74
N TYR A 125 38.34 -1.01 -26.89
CA TYR A 125 37.29 -2.03 -26.87
C TYR A 125 36.63 -2.17 -25.50
N ASP A 126 37.45 -2.22 -24.43
CA ASP A 126 36.97 -2.24 -23.04
C ASP A 126 36.13 -0.99 -22.71
N MET A 127 36.47 0.15 -23.32
CA MET A 127 35.76 1.42 -23.09
C MET A 127 34.38 1.46 -23.75
N ASP A 128 34.21 0.78 -24.89
CA ASP A 128 32.92 0.65 -25.57
C ASP A 128 32.00 -0.36 -24.87
N GLU A 129 32.54 -1.48 -24.37
CA GLU A 129 31.78 -2.48 -23.62
C GLU A 129 31.25 -1.92 -22.28
N ILE A 130 32.02 -1.06 -21.61
CA ILE A 130 31.57 -0.33 -20.41
C ILE A 130 30.43 0.65 -20.73
N ASN A 131 30.45 1.31 -21.90
CA ASN A 131 29.38 2.21 -22.31
C ASN A 131 28.09 1.47 -22.66
N GLU A 132 28.19 0.27 -23.26
CA GLU A 132 27.03 -0.57 -23.60
C GLU A 132 26.38 -1.18 -22.34
N ALA A 133 27.18 -1.67 -21.39
CA ALA A 133 26.69 -2.23 -20.13
C ALA A 133 26.01 -1.18 -19.23
N LEU A 134 26.46 0.08 -19.28
CA LEU A 134 25.84 1.20 -18.56
C LEU A 134 24.58 1.75 -19.26
N GLY A 135 24.38 1.46 -20.55
CA GLY A 135 23.24 1.92 -21.35
C GLY A 135 21.99 1.03 -21.28
N GLN A 136 22.10 -0.21 -20.80
CA GLN A 136 21.02 -1.21 -20.89
C GLN A 136 20.03 -1.26 -19.71
N ASN A 137 20.32 -0.65 -18.56
CA ASN A 137 19.39 -0.65 -17.43
C ASN A 137 18.66 0.70 -17.36
N PHE A 138 17.50 0.85 -18.02
CA PHE A 138 16.33 1.65 -17.57
C PHE A 138 15.14 1.55 -18.57
N ALA A 139 14.95 0.39 -19.22
CA ALA A 139 13.65 0.04 -19.78
C ALA A 139 12.76 -0.46 -18.64
N THR A 140 11.93 0.43 -18.12
CA THR A 140 10.93 0.11 -17.09
C THR A 140 9.95 -0.92 -17.67
N PRO A 141 9.71 -2.07 -17.02
CA PRO A 141 8.74 -3.05 -17.50
C PRO A 141 7.34 -2.45 -17.60
N GLU A 142 6.69 -2.77 -18.70
CA GLU A 142 5.37 -2.31 -19.12
C GLU A 142 4.28 -2.60 -18.07
N ASP A 143 3.43 -1.59 -17.89
CA ASP A 143 1.99 -1.65 -17.61
C ASP A 143 1.50 -2.75 -16.67
N ILE A 144 1.19 -2.35 -15.43
CA ILE A 144 0.23 -3.07 -14.59
C ILE A 144 -1.13 -2.99 -15.30
N ASP A 145 -1.61 -4.13 -15.78
CA ASP A 145 -2.85 -4.26 -16.55
C ASP A 145 -4.07 -4.04 -15.62
N GLU A 146 -4.93 -3.06 -15.95
CA GLU A 146 -6.15 -2.76 -15.18
C GLU A 146 -7.11 -3.97 -15.12
N ALA A 147 -7.00 -4.91 -16.07
CA ALA A 147 -7.77 -6.15 -16.07
C ALA A 147 -7.42 -7.09 -14.90
N ASP A 148 -6.16 -7.10 -14.44
CA ASP A 148 -5.75 -7.90 -13.29
C ASP A 148 -6.26 -7.29 -11.97
N LEU A 149 -6.32 -5.95 -11.88
CA LEU A 149 -6.91 -5.25 -10.72
C LEU A 149 -8.42 -5.42 -10.61
N GLU A 150 -9.13 -5.55 -11.74
CA GLU A 150 -10.58 -5.78 -11.75
C GLU A 150 -10.91 -7.25 -11.41
N ALA A 151 -10.10 -8.20 -11.88
CA ALA A 151 -10.22 -9.61 -11.49
C ALA A 151 -9.92 -9.87 -10.00
N GLU A 152 -8.95 -9.16 -9.40
CA GLU A 152 -8.68 -9.23 -7.96
C GLU A 152 -9.80 -8.60 -7.11
N LEU A 153 -10.52 -7.59 -7.65
CA LEU A 153 -11.66 -6.97 -6.97
C LEU A 153 -12.90 -7.88 -6.99
N ASP A 154 -13.16 -8.56 -8.09
CA ASP A 154 -14.29 -9.49 -8.22
C ASP A 154 -14.10 -10.73 -7.32
N MET A 155 -12.90 -11.29 -7.22
CA MET A 155 -12.62 -12.42 -6.31
C MET A 155 -12.78 -12.04 -4.83
N LEU A 156 -12.52 -10.78 -4.45
CA LEU A 156 -12.69 -10.29 -3.08
C LEU A 156 -14.18 -10.06 -2.73
N ASP A 157 -15.03 -9.75 -3.71
CA ASP A 157 -16.48 -9.57 -3.50
C ASP A 157 -17.17 -10.94 -3.35
N ASP A 158 -16.75 -11.93 -4.14
CA ASP A 158 -17.21 -13.32 -4.03
C ASP A 158 -16.83 -13.96 -2.67
N GLU A 159 -15.61 -13.71 -2.16
CA GLU A 159 -15.18 -14.18 -0.83
C GLU A 159 -15.97 -13.50 0.30
N LEU A 160 -16.43 -12.26 0.10
CA LEU A 160 -17.26 -11.53 1.08
C LEU A 160 -18.73 -11.97 1.04
N GLU A 161 -19.23 -12.39 -0.12
CA GLU A 161 -20.59 -12.87 -0.30
C GLU A 161 -20.75 -14.35 0.12
N GLU A 162 -19.72 -15.19 -0.06
CA GLU A 162 -19.65 -16.54 0.52
C GLU A 162 -19.62 -16.51 2.06
N ASP A 163 -18.87 -15.59 2.69
CA ASP A 163 -18.83 -15.46 4.16
C ASP A 163 -20.17 -14.93 4.76
N LEU A 164 -21.00 -14.29 3.93
CA LEU A 164 -22.37 -13.87 4.26
C LEU A 164 -23.43 -14.94 3.91
N ALA A 165 -23.16 -15.85 2.98
CA ALA A 165 -24.05 -16.94 2.59
C ALA A 165 -23.83 -18.23 3.41
N GLU A 166 -22.60 -18.47 3.91
CA GLU A 166 -22.26 -19.64 4.73
C GLU A 166 -22.50 -19.46 6.24
N THR A 167 -22.92 -18.28 6.69
CA THR A 167 -23.50 -18.14 8.03
C THR A 167 -24.94 -18.67 8.02
N GLU A 168 -25.04 -20.00 7.91
CA GLU A 168 -26.23 -20.76 8.31
C GLU A 168 -26.71 -20.20 9.64
N THR A 169 -27.96 -19.72 9.63
CA THR A 169 -28.63 -19.17 10.80
C THR A 169 -28.36 -20.08 12.00
N PRO A 170 -27.68 -19.59 13.05
CA PRO A 170 -27.32 -20.42 14.19
C PRO A 170 -28.57 -21.09 14.77
N SER A 171 -28.47 -22.36 15.15
CA SER A 171 -29.59 -23.22 15.58
C SER A 171 -30.52 -22.60 16.66
N TYR A 172 -30.08 -21.56 17.38
CA TYR A 172 -30.92 -20.78 18.29
C TYR A 172 -31.93 -19.82 17.60
N LEU A 173 -31.87 -19.65 16.28
CA LEU A 173 -32.81 -18.89 15.45
C LEU A 173 -33.80 -19.78 14.69
N GLN A 174 -33.71 -21.12 14.80
CA GLN A 174 -34.79 -21.99 14.30
C GLN A 174 -35.93 -22.03 15.31
N GLU A 175 -37.13 -21.65 14.86
CA GLU A 175 -38.34 -21.66 15.69
C GLU A 175 -38.59 -23.07 16.26
N PRO A 176 -38.77 -23.23 17.58
CA PRO A 176 -39.22 -24.50 18.12
C PRO A 176 -40.65 -24.77 17.65
N GLN A 177 -40.87 -25.89 16.96
CA GLN A 177 -42.19 -26.38 16.59
C GLN A 177 -43.00 -26.65 17.87
N LEU A 178 -43.84 -25.70 18.27
CA LEU A 178 -44.72 -25.84 19.43
C LEU A 178 -45.98 -26.65 19.08
N PRO A 179 -46.49 -27.51 19.99
CA PRO A 179 -47.65 -28.35 19.73
C PRO A 179 -48.93 -27.51 19.57
N ALA A 180 -49.85 -27.96 18.71
CA ALA A 180 -51.07 -27.25 18.35
C ALA A 180 -51.91 -26.84 19.57
N GLN A 181 -52.26 -25.55 19.65
CA GLN A 181 -52.98 -24.94 20.76
C GLN A 181 -54.49 -25.29 20.70
N PRO A 182 -55.12 -25.67 21.83
CA PRO A 182 -56.55 -25.99 21.87
C PRO A 182 -57.40 -24.73 21.72
N THR A 183 -58.37 -24.77 20.82
CA THR A 183 -59.35 -23.70 20.58
C THR A 183 -60.44 -23.72 21.65
N GLY A 184 -60.28 -22.93 22.71
CA GLY A 184 -61.32 -22.69 23.71
C GLY A 184 -61.17 -21.32 24.36
N LEU A 185 -62.00 -20.36 23.95
CA LEU A 185 -62.07 -19.02 24.55
C LEU A 185 -62.82 -19.07 25.89
N PRO A 186 -62.26 -18.57 27.01
CA PRO A 186 -63.02 -18.39 28.24
C PRO A 186 -63.31 -16.91 28.51
N GLY A 187 -64.61 -16.56 28.49
CA GLY A 187 -65.16 -15.66 29.52
C GLY A 187 -65.71 -14.31 29.07
N VAL A 188 -66.78 -14.28 28.28
CA VAL A 188 -67.86 -13.32 28.54
C VAL A 188 -68.64 -13.88 29.72
N GLN A 189 -68.54 -13.26 30.90
CA GLN A 189 -69.38 -13.57 32.05
C GLN A 189 -70.40 -12.46 32.28
N VAL A 190 -71.66 -12.91 32.28
CA VAL A 190 -72.90 -12.19 32.56
C VAL A 190 -72.87 -11.62 33.99
N PRO A 191 -73.34 -10.39 34.25
CA PRO A 191 -73.53 -9.93 35.62
C PRO A 191 -74.85 -10.48 36.19
N ALA A 192 -74.78 -11.02 37.40
CA ALA A 192 -75.93 -11.34 38.23
C ALA A 192 -76.05 -10.25 39.31
N GLU A 193 -77.17 -9.53 39.32
CA GLU A 193 -77.60 -8.69 40.46
C GLU A 193 -79.01 -9.12 40.91
N GLU A 194 -79.16 -9.12 42.23
CA GLU A 194 -80.22 -9.70 43.08
C GLU A 194 -81.66 -9.28 42.77
N GLU A 195 -82.57 -10.25 42.90
CA GLU A 195 -83.94 -10.01 43.35
C GLU A 195 -83.93 -9.65 44.85
N ALA A 196 -84.38 -8.44 45.19
CA ALA A 196 -84.93 -8.13 46.51
C ALA A 196 -86.30 -7.45 46.35
N LEU A 197 -87.31 -8.16 46.85
CA LEU A 197 -88.73 -7.85 46.93
C LEU A 197 -89.01 -6.75 47.97
N ASN A 198 -89.83 -5.73 47.63
CA ASN A 198 -90.93 -5.14 48.43
C ASN A 198 -91.15 -3.63 48.18
N ALA A 199 -92.23 -3.30 47.46
CA ALA A 199 -93.33 -2.40 47.89
C ALA A 199 -94.39 -2.30 46.78
#